data_AF-A0A7S2ATQ7-F1
#
_entry.id   AF-A0A7S2ATQ7-F1
#
_cell.length_a   1.000
_cell.length_b   1.000
_cell.length_c   1.000
_cell.angle_alpha   90.00
_cell.angle_beta   90.00
_cell.angle_gamma   90.00
#
_symmetry.space_group_name_H-M   'P 1'
#
loop_
_entity.id
_entity.type
_entity.pdbx_description
1 polymer ?
#
loop_
_entity_poly.entity_id
_entity_poly.type
_entity_poly.pdbx_seq_one_letter_code
_entity_poly.pdbx_strand_id
1 'polypeptide(L)'
;RFLWRITIFSAAATTTTAAASPVVFVQRLLAEREKYDKLIGQSFYSDKGFAQVVGQSFESFLNRNPRAPEFLSLFVDDLLRRGVRGMSTDADGAAAGAGAAAGSSNAGKMNAMDAESNMNAMLDKVMMLFRYLHEKDVFEKYARTHLAKRLLSGKTFSDDAERVLLGKLKTECGFQYSAKLEGMFQDMRTSQDTMLSYRSMLEQQSALGTSSVHGNPPMSSSTGAGAGAGAGAEGACAPLPTVEMNVTVLTTGCWPNVSPCHCQLPVALAESSEHFKQFYLAQHSGRKLAYQTNLGTADLKLVYPAPEGNSQGGSSALPRMKHELNVTTYQMIILLLFNDRLEYTYSEIQEFTQIPHADLQKNLIALSMIKGKNVLTKTPGFEAGHKEIGADDVFRFNANFKNKLYKIHIGSIRATKESEPEKNATRARVEEDRKPTIEAAIVRIMKARKRLDINTIVTEVTKQLSSRFLPNPHVVKKRIESLIEREFIERDADDRRFFRYLA
;
A
#
# COMPACT_ATOMS: atom_id res chain seq x y z
N ARG A 1 -17.23 14.94 -39.50
CA ARG A 1 -17.41 14.13 -38.25
C ARG A 1 -16.99 12.66 -38.42
N PHE A 2 -17.42 11.94 -39.46
CA PHE A 2 -16.99 10.55 -39.72
C PHE A 2 -15.47 10.38 -39.90
N LEU A 3 -14.85 11.20 -40.78
CA LEU A 3 -13.40 11.19 -41.00
C LEU A 3 -12.60 11.48 -39.71
N TRP A 4 -13.10 12.37 -38.85
CA TRP A 4 -12.49 12.67 -37.56
C TRP A 4 -12.45 11.44 -36.63
N ARG A 5 -13.51 10.62 -36.61
CA ARG A 5 -13.50 9.37 -35.85
C ARG A 5 -12.38 8.45 -36.35
N ILE A 6 -12.25 8.29 -37.67
CA ILE A 6 -11.20 7.48 -38.30
C ILE A 6 -9.81 8.00 -37.95
N THR A 7 -9.58 9.31 -38.06
CA THR A 7 -8.28 9.92 -37.74
C THR A 7 -7.91 9.74 -36.27
N ILE A 8 -8.86 9.95 -35.34
CA ILE A 8 -8.63 9.74 -33.91
C ILE A 8 -8.33 8.27 -33.63
N PHE A 9 -9.10 7.35 -34.20
CA PHE A 9 -8.87 5.91 -34.03
C PHE A 9 -7.52 5.47 -34.59
N SER A 10 -7.09 6.02 -35.74
CA SER A 10 -5.78 5.73 -36.33
C SER A 10 -4.63 6.23 -35.46
N ALA A 11 -4.69 7.48 -34.98
CA ALA A 11 -3.67 8.06 -34.11
C ALA A 11 -3.58 7.33 -32.75
N ALA A 12 -4.72 6.91 -32.23
CA ALA A 12 -4.80 6.21 -30.97
C ALA A 12 -4.31 4.74 -31.08
N ALA A 13 -4.53 4.08 -32.23
CA ALA A 13 -3.93 2.77 -32.52
C ALA A 13 -2.40 2.83 -32.50
N THR A 14 -1.80 3.85 -33.12
CA THR A 14 -0.34 4.09 -33.08
C THR A 14 0.15 4.36 -31.65
N THR A 15 -0.65 5.05 -30.83
CA THR A 15 -0.31 5.32 -29.43
C THR A 15 -0.26 4.05 -28.58
N THR A 16 -1.11 3.05 -28.88
CA THR A 16 -1.21 1.79 -28.12
C THR A 16 -0.10 0.81 -28.46
N THR A 17 0.26 0.68 -29.73
CA THR A 17 1.31 -0.25 -30.18
C THR A 17 2.71 0.22 -29.81
N ALA A 18 2.92 1.53 -29.65
CA ALA A 18 4.23 2.12 -29.38
C ALA A 18 4.49 2.48 -27.91
N ALA A 19 3.59 2.20 -26.97
CA ALA A 19 3.75 2.60 -25.57
C ALA A 19 4.52 1.54 -24.76
N ALA A 20 5.79 1.82 -24.46
CA ALA A 20 6.65 0.96 -23.65
C ALA A 20 6.34 1.00 -22.13
N SER A 21 5.71 2.08 -21.63
CA SER A 21 5.40 2.26 -20.20
C SER A 21 4.03 2.91 -19.94
N PRO A 22 3.41 2.66 -18.77
CA PRO A 22 2.15 3.28 -18.36
C PRO A 22 2.17 4.81 -18.38
N VAL A 23 3.29 5.41 -17.99
CA VAL A 23 3.46 6.87 -17.93
C VAL A 23 3.42 7.47 -19.33
N VAL A 24 4.17 6.88 -20.27
CA VAL A 24 4.20 7.32 -21.67
C VAL A 24 2.83 7.17 -22.33
N PHE A 25 2.10 6.10 -22.01
CA PHE A 25 0.74 5.89 -22.51
C PHE A 25 -0.20 7.05 -22.11
N VAL A 26 -0.24 7.40 -20.81
CA VAL A 26 -1.13 8.47 -20.32
C VAL A 26 -0.69 9.84 -20.82
N GLN A 27 0.62 10.13 -20.85
CA GLN A 27 1.13 11.40 -21.38
C GLN A 27 0.77 11.60 -22.85
N ARG A 28 0.96 10.57 -23.69
CA ARG A 28 0.58 10.63 -25.11
C ARG A 28 -0.91 10.85 -25.28
N LEU A 29 -1.74 10.19 -24.46
CA LEU A 29 -3.19 10.41 -24.50
C LEU A 29 -3.59 11.84 -24.15
N LEU A 30 -2.96 12.41 -23.13
CA LEU A 30 -3.22 13.80 -22.73
C LEU A 30 -2.76 14.78 -23.81
N ALA A 31 -1.58 14.56 -24.41
CA ALA A 31 -1.08 15.38 -25.50
C ALA A 31 -1.99 15.33 -26.73
N GLU A 32 -2.47 14.14 -27.11
CA GLU A 32 -3.37 13.98 -28.24
C GLU A 32 -4.74 14.62 -27.95
N ARG A 33 -5.23 14.53 -26.70
CA ARG A 33 -6.45 15.23 -26.30
C ARG A 33 -6.30 16.74 -26.43
N GLU A 34 -5.21 17.29 -25.90
CA GLU A 34 -4.94 18.72 -25.94
C GLU A 34 -4.82 19.24 -27.38
N LYS A 35 -4.21 18.46 -28.28
CA LYS A 35 -4.14 18.75 -29.72
C LYS A 35 -5.53 18.86 -30.35
N TYR A 36 -6.43 17.92 -30.08
CA TYR A 36 -7.79 17.96 -30.62
C TYR A 36 -8.64 19.08 -30.01
N ASP A 37 -8.49 19.37 -28.72
CA ASP A 37 -9.18 20.49 -28.06
C ASP A 37 -8.71 21.84 -28.64
N LYS A 38 -7.40 22.02 -28.89
CA LYS A 38 -6.85 23.20 -29.58
C LYS A 38 -7.40 23.34 -30.99
N LEU A 39 -7.40 22.24 -31.76
CA LEU A 39 -7.92 22.23 -33.12
C LEU A 39 -9.40 22.61 -33.18
N ILE A 40 -10.21 22.09 -32.24
CA ILE A 40 -11.63 22.46 -32.13
C ILE A 40 -11.80 23.93 -31.76
N GLY A 41 -11.04 24.44 -30.79
CA GLY A 41 -11.11 25.83 -30.37
C GLY A 41 -10.71 26.81 -31.48
N GLN A 42 -9.60 26.53 -32.17
CA GLN A 42 -9.02 27.43 -33.16
C GLN A 42 -9.69 27.33 -34.54
N SER A 43 -9.96 26.10 -35.02
CA SER A 43 -10.40 25.88 -36.40
C SER A 43 -11.90 25.58 -36.53
N PHE A 44 -12.56 25.20 -35.43
CA PHE A 44 -13.98 24.85 -35.42
C PHE A 44 -14.79 25.70 -34.43
N TYR A 45 -14.26 26.84 -33.98
CA TYR A 45 -14.93 27.81 -33.11
C TYR A 45 -15.62 27.19 -31.89
N SER A 46 -14.96 26.20 -31.27
CA SER A 46 -15.50 25.46 -30.11
C SER A 46 -16.83 24.74 -30.38
N ASP A 47 -17.04 24.22 -31.60
CA ASP A 47 -18.25 23.45 -31.95
C ASP A 47 -18.47 22.27 -31.00
N LYS A 48 -19.62 22.29 -30.32
CA LYS A 48 -20.00 21.28 -29.32
C LYS A 48 -20.15 19.89 -29.92
N GLY A 49 -20.55 19.78 -31.19
CA GLY A 49 -20.71 18.49 -31.84
C GLY A 49 -19.37 17.82 -32.17
N PHE A 50 -18.37 18.59 -32.60
CA PHE A 50 -17.00 18.08 -32.73
C PHE A 50 -16.41 17.70 -31.37
N ALA A 51 -16.61 18.52 -30.33
CA ALA A 51 -16.18 18.20 -28.97
C ALA A 51 -16.81 16.89 -28.46
N GLN A 52 -18.10 16.66 -28.70
CA GLN A 52 -18.79 15.42 -28.35
C GLN A 52 -18.23 14.21 -29.11
N VAL A 53 -17.96 14.35 -30.41
CA VAL A 53 -17.37 13.27 -31.23
C VAL A 53 -15.97 12.91 -30.73
N VAL A 54 -15.15 13.89 -30.36
CA VAL A 54 -13.83 13.63 -29.76
C VAL A 54 -13.99 12.93 -28.42
N GLY A 55 -14.86 13.42 -27.53
CA GLY A 55 -15.15 12.77 -26.24
C GLY A 55 -15.52 11.29 -26.39
N GLN A 56 -16.51 10.98 -27.24
CA GLN A 56 -16.93 9.60 -27.51
C GLN A 56 -15.83 8.73 -28.13
N SER A 57 -14.96 9.32 -28.96
CA SER A 57 -13.85 8.60 -29.58
C SER A 57 -12.77 8.26 -28.56
N PHE A 58 -12.45 9.20 -27.65
CA PHE A 58 -11.54 8.95 -26.53
C PHE A 58 -12.11 7.93 -25.56
N GLU A 59 -13.40 7.99 -25.24
CA GLU A 59 -14.07 7.00 -24.39
C GLU A 59 -14.02 5.60 -25.01
N SER A 60 -14.39 5.46 -26.29
CA SER A 60 -14.32 4.17 -26.98
C SER A 60 -12.88 3.64 -27.06
N PHE A 61 -11.91 4.52 -27.32
CA PHE A 61 -10.50 4.14 -27.41
C PHE A 61 -9.94 3.69 -26.06
N LEU A 62 -10.11 4.49 -25.02
CA LEU A 62 -9.55 4.24 -23.69
C LEU A 62 -10.00 2.88 -23.14
N ASN A 63 -11.27 2.53 -23.35
CA ASN A 63 -11.87 1.28 -22.86
C ASN A 63 -11.60 0.06 -23.75
N ARG A 64 -10.94 0.21 -24.93
CA ARG A 64 -10.42 -0.95 -25.68
C ARG A 64 -9.22 -1.60 -25.00
N ASN A 65 -8.46 -0.81 -24.24
CA ASN A 65 -7.35 -1.32 -23.45
C ASN A 65 -7.83 -1.67 -22.04
N PRO A 66 -7.95 -2.96 -21.67
CA PRO A 66 -8.37 -3.36 -20.33
C PRO A 66 -7.39 -2.90 -19.22
N ARG A 67 -6.18 -2.47 -19.60
CA ARG A 67 -5.17 -1.95 -18.67
C ARG A 67 -5.22 -0.43 -18.49
N ALA A 68 -6.10 0.27 -19.18
CA ALA A 68 -6.22 1.72 -19.03
C ALA A 68 -6.44 2.18 -17.56
N PRO A 69 -7.29 1.52 -16.75
CA PRO A 69 -7.45 1.88 -15.33
C PRO A 69 -6.14 1.71 -14.52
N GLU A 70 -5.41 0.61 -14.74
CA GLU A 70 -4.10 0.35 -14.11
C GLU A 70 -3.10 1.45 -14.48
N PHE A 71 -2.99 1.77 -15.77
CA PHE A 71 -2.05 2.76 -16.27
C PHE A 71 -2.32 4.17 -15.74
N LEU A 72 -3.59 4.55 -15.70
CA LEU A 72 -3.99 5.83 -15.13
C LEU A 72 -3.67 5.90 -13.64
N SER A 73 -3.89 4.81 -12.89
CA SER A 73 -3.55 4.74 -11.47
C SER A 73 -2.04 4.83 -11.20
N LEU A 74 -1.22 4.13 -12.01
CA LEU A 74 0.24 4.19 -11.92
C LEU A 74 0.78 5.59 -12.24
N PHE A 75 0.19 6.25 -13.25
CA PHE A 75 0.56 7.62 -13.59
C PHE A 75 0.26 8.60 -12.45
N VAL A 76 -0.90 8.46 -11.81
CA VAL A 76 -1.28 9.25 -10.64
C VAL A 76 -0.37 8.97 -9.45
N ASP A 77 -0.01 7.70 -9.21
CA ASP A 77 0.95 7.34 -8.15
C ASP A 77 2.32 7.98 -8.38
N ASP A 78 2.83 7.99 -9.62
CA ASP A 78 4.12 8.61 -9.93
C ASP A 78 4.06 10.14 -9.80
N LEU A 79 2.98 10.75 -10.29
CA LEU A 79 2.69 12.19 -10.12
C LEU A 79 2.71 12.58 -8.63
N LEU A 80 2.05 11.82 -7.76
CA LEU A 80 1.97 12.08 -6.32
C LEU A 80 3.22 11.71 -5.52
N ARG A 81 4.18 10.99 -6.13
CA ARG A 81 5.48 10.70 -5.51
C ARG A 81 6.56 11.71 -5.90
N ARG A 82 6.57 12.14 -7.16
CA ARG A 82 7.68 12.92 -7.75
C ARG A 82 7.33 14.35 -8.08
N GLY A 83 6.04 14.70 -8.10
CA GLY A 83 5.57 15.98 -8.64
C GLY A 83 5.69 16.06 -10.17
N VAL A 84 5.11 17.12 -10.75
CA VAL A 84 5.01 17.30 -12.22
C VAL A 84 6.38 17.31 -12.91
N ARG A 85 7.41 17.85 -12.26
CA ARG A 85 8.77 17.98 -12.82
C ARG A 85 9.53 16.65 -12.89
N GLY A 86 9.17 15.66 -12.06
CA GLY A 86 9.83 14.35 -12.02
C GLY A 86 9.33 13.33 -13.05
N MET A 87 8.40 13.74 -13.93
CA MET A 87 7.72 12.88 -14.92
C MET A 87 8.34 12.97 -16.34
N SER A 88 9.42 13.73 -16.53
CA SER A 88 10.13 13.80 -17.81
C SER A 88 10.74 12.45 -18.20
N THR A 89 10.70 12.15 -19.50
CA THR A 89 11.05 10.86 -20.10
C THR A 89 12.53 10.53 -20.00
N ASP A 90 12.98 10.12 -18.81
CA ASP A 90 14.16 9.28 -18.71
C ASP A 90 13.68 7.84 -18.85
N ALA A 91 13.70 7.39 -20.10
CA ALA A 91 13.56 5.98 -20.44
C ALA A 91 14.78 5.24 -19.87
N ASP A 92 14.72 4.87 -18.59
CA ASP A 92 15.31 3.67 -17.98
C ASP A 92 15.07 3.70 -16.45
N GLY A 93 13.91 3.19 -16.06
CA GLY A 93 13.54 2.99 -14.66
C GLY A 93 14.13 1.69 -14.08
N ALA A 94 15.45 1.57 -14.05
CA ALA A 94 16.15 0.65 -13.15
C ALA A 94 17.02 1.48 -12.19
N ALA A 95 16.74 1.33 -10.90
CA ALA A 95 17.41 1.99 -9.76
C ALA A 95 16.95 3.43 -9.41
N ALA A 96 15.71 3.57 -8.93
CA ALA A 96 15.37 4.68 -8.02
C ALA A 96 15.46 4.19 -6.57
N GLY A 97 16.68 4.24 -6.03
CA GLY A 97 16.99 3.79 -4.68
C GLY A 97 18.33 4.32 -4.17
N ALA A 98 18.63 5.60 -4.34
CA ALA A 98 19.72 6.27 -3.62
C ALA A 98 19.55 7.79 -3.62
N GLY A 99 19.65 8.37 -2.42
CA GLY A 99 20.31 9.65 -2.14
C GLY A 99 19.92 10.88 -2.95
N ALA A 100 19.20 11.79 -2.30
CA ALA A 100 19.36 13.21 -2.57
C ALA A 100 20.84 13.57 -2.40
N ALA A 101 21.53 13.83 -3.51
CA ALA A 101 22.80 14.52 -3.55
C ALA A 101 22.69 15.58 -4.63
N ALA A 102 22.85 16.83 -4.19
CA ALA A 102 22.79 18.03 -4.99
C ALA A 102 23.80 17.98 -6.16
N GLY A 103 23.29 18.09 -7.38
CA GLY A 103 24.05 18.36 -8.59
C GLY A 103 23.40 19.54 -9.30
N SER A 104 24.07 20.69 -9.26
CA SER A 104 23.62 21.97 -9.78
C SER A 104 23.44 21.94 -11.30
N SER A 105 22.21 22.20 -11.76
CA SER A 105 21.97 22.82 -13.07
C SER A 105 20.92 23.91 -12.92
N ASN A 106 21.30 25.10 -13.36
CA ASN A 106 20.62 26.37 -13.15
C ASN A 106 19.34 26.44 -13.99
N ALA A 107 18.23 25.95 -13.43
CA ALA A 107 16.89 26.10 -14.00
C ALA A 107 15.95 26.59 -12.91
N GLY A 108 15.41 27.80 -13.10
CA GLY A 108 14.72 28.65 -12.11
C GLY A 108 13.91 27.88 -11.07
N LYS A 109 14.10 28.26 -9.81
CA LYS A 109 13.21 27.85 -8.72
C LYS A 109 11.81 28.36 -9.05
N MET A 110 10.94 27.49 -9.58
CA MET A 110 9.50 27.73 -9.53
C MET A 110 9.10 27.84 -8.06
N ASN A 111 8.29 28.83 -7.73
CA ASN A 111 7.79 28.97 -6.37
C ASN A 111 6.82 27.82 -6.05
N ALA A 112 6.72 27.46 -4.78
CA ALA A 112 5.90 26.32 -4.33
C ALA A 112 4.44 26.43 -4.80
N MET A 113 3.89 27.65 -4.82
CA MET A 113 2.53 27.94 -5.30
C MET A 113 2.32 27.59 -6.78
N ASP A 114 3.32 27.83 -7.63
CA ASP A 114 3.27 27.46 -9.05
C ASP A 114 3.33 25.93 -9.22
N ALA A 115 4.12 25.25 -8.37
CA ALA A 115 4.21 23.79 -8.39
C ALA A 115 2.88 23.12 -7.98
N GLU A 116 2.21 23.64 -6.95
CA GLU A 116 0.89 23.17 -6.52
C GLU A 116 -0.20 23.45 -7.55
N SER A 117 -0.21 24.65 -8.14
CA SER A 117 -1.13 25.00 -9.23
C SER A 117 -0.97 24.08 -10.43
N ASN A 118 0.29 23.83 -10.85
CA ASN A 118 0.60 22.90 -11.93
C ASN A 118 0.19 21.46 -11.61
N MET A 119 0.38 21.02 -10.35
CA MET A 119 -0.09 19.72 -9.87
C MET A 119 -1.60 19.60 -10.01
N ASN A 120 -2.34 20.60 -9.51
CA ASN A 120 -3.80 20.61 -9.57
C ASN A 120 -4.32 20.60 -11.01
N ALA A 121 -3.73 21.41 -11.90
CA ALA A 121 -4.05 21.40 -13.32
C ALA A 121 -3.78 20.03 -13.97
N MET A 122 -2.71 19.35 -13.57
CA MET A 122 -2.39 18.01 -14.05
C MET A 122 -3.39 16.97 -13.55
N LEU A 123 -3.79 17.04 -12.27
CA LEU A 123 -4.85 16.20 -11.72
C LEU A 123 -6.19 16.41 -12.44
N ASP A 124 -6.53 17.64 -12.82
CA ASP A 124 -7.72 17.92 -13.62
C ASP A 124 -7.69 17.27 -15.01
N LYS A 125 -6.53 17.32 -15.68
CA LYS A 125 -6.32 16.63 -16.97
C LYS A 125 -6.47 15.11 -16.81
N VAL A 126 -5.92 14.52 -15.76
CA VAL A 126 -6.08 13.08 -15.46
C VAL A 126 -7.54 12.74 -15.17
N MET A 127 -8.22 13.55 -14.37
CA MET A 127 -9.63 13.33 -14.03
C MET A 127 -10.54 13.39 -15.25
N MET A 128 -10.21 14.20 -16.25
CA MET A 128 -10.89 14.17 -17.55
C MET A 128 -10.78 12.81 -18.23
N LEU A 129 -9.60 12.16 -18.23
CA LEU A 129 -9.47 10.78 -18.74
C LEU A 129 -10.21 9.76 -17.86
N PHE A 130 -10.17 9.95 -16.53
CA PHE A 130 -10.88 9.08 -15.59
C PHE A 130 -12.39 9.05 -15.84
N ARG A 131 -13.01 10.18 -16.21
CA ARG A 131 -14.44 10.23 -16.55
C ARG A 131 -14.81 9.29 -17.70
N TYR A 132 -13.91 9.15 -18.67
CA TYR A 132 -14.08 8.27 -19.82
C TYR A 132 -13.87 6.79 -19.48
N LEU A 133 -13.34 6.43 -18.30
CA LEU A 133 -13.19 5.02 -17.93
C LEU A 133 -14.54 4.38 -17.60
N HIS A 134 -14.78 3.18 -18.12
CA HIS A 134 -15.90 2.32 -17.74
C HIS A 134 -15.59 1.59 -16.45
N GLU A 135 -14.42 0.96 -16.33
CA GLU A 135 -14.03 0.16 -15.15
C GLU A 135 -13.34 1.02 -14.06
N LYS A 136 -14.09 1.96 -13.46
CA LYS A 136 -13.56 2.86 -12.42
C LYS A 136 -13.27 2.12 -11.10
N ASP A 137 -13.99 1.05 -10.80
CA ASP A 137 -13.71 0.18 -9.65
C ASP A 137 -12.35 -0.54 -9.74
N VAL A 138 -11.89 -0.88 -10.94
CA VAL A 138 -10.53 -1.40 -11.18
C VAL A 138 -9.51 -0.30 -10.85
N PHE A 139 -9.74 0.93 -11.31
CA PHE A 139 -8.90 2.07 -10.91
C PHE A 139 -8.89 2.26 -9.39
N GLU A 140 -10.05 2.21 -8.73
CA GLU A 140 -10.20 2.33 -7.27
C GLU A 140 -9.32 1.32 -6.54
N LYS A 141 -9.29 0.06 -7.01
CA LYS A 141 -8.48 -1.01 -6.43
C LYS A 141 -6.99 -0.69 -6.48
N TYR A 142 -6.47 -0.29 -7.65
CA TYR A 142 -5.07 0.10 -7.81
C TYR A 142 -4.74 1.38 -7.03
N ALA A 143 -5.62 2.39 -7.07
CA ALA A 143 -5.45 3.64 -6.35
C ALA A 143 -5.36 3.40 -4.83
N ARG A 144 -6.20 2.50 -4.28
CA ARG A 144 -6.14 2.10 -2.87
C ARG A 144 -4.81 1.44 -2.51
N THR A 145 -4.32 0.52 -3.35
CA THR A 145 -3.03 -0.13 -3.15
C THR A 145 -1.86 0.86 -3.18
N HIS A 146 -1.88 1.79 -4.13
CA HIS A 146 -0.85 2.81 -4.27
C HIS A 146 -0.87 3.81 -3.12
N LEU A 147 -2.05 4.30 -2.74
CA LEU A 147 -2.23 5.18 -1.58
C LEU A 147 -1.72 4.51 -0.29
N ALA A 148 -2.07 3.24 -0.05
CA ALA A 148 -1.62 2.51 1.13
C ALA A 148 -0.09 2.46 1.22
N LYS A 149 0.57 2.17 0.10
CA LYS A 149 2.04 2.17 0.02
C LYS A 149 2.64 3.56 0.30
N ARG A 150 2.04 4.63 -0.22
CA ARG A 150 2.55 5.99 -0.01
C ARG A 150 2.38 6.45 1.44
N LEU A 151 1.21 6.22 2.04
CA LEU A 151 0.91 6.56 3.44
C LEU A 151 1.83 5.80 4.41
N LEU A 152 1.98 4.48 4.25
CA LEU A 152 2.77 3.67 5.19
C LEU A 152 4.28 3.83 5.00
N SER A 153 4.75 4.21 3.81
CA SER A 153 6.18 4.45 3.59
C SER A 153 6.63 5.88 3.88
N GLY A 154 5.70 6.79 4.19
CA GLY A 154 6.00 8.21 4.42
C GLY A 154 6.55 8.94 3.19
N LYS A 155 6.26 8.44 1.98
CA LYS A 155 6.78 8.96 0.70
C LYS A 155 5.68 9.63 -0.13
N THR A 156 5.02 10.63 0.43
CA THR A 156 4.06 11.50 -0.28
C THR A 156 4.77 12.79 -0.73
N PHE A 157 4.48 13.27 -1.94
CA PHE A 157 4.99 14.57 -2.41
C PHE A 157 4.29 15.74 -1.72
N SER A 158 2.97 15.63 -1.55
CA SER A 158 2.14 16.61 -0.84
C SER A 158 0.86 15.94 -0.34
N ASP A 159 0.60 16.04 0.96
CA ASP A 159 -0.63 15.55 1.58
C ASP A 159 -1.87 16.32 1.11
N ASP A 160 -1.71 17.58 0.73
CA ASP A 160 -2.80 18.39 0.17
C ASP A 160 -3.20 17.89 -1.23
N ALA A 161 -2.23 17.60 -2.09
CA ALA A 161 -2.49 17.04 -3.42
C ALA A 161 -3.25 15.71 -3.37
N GLU A 162 -2.95 14.86 -2.37
CA GLU A 162 -3.70 13.62 -2.13
C GLU A 162 -5.17 13.88 -1.75
N ARG A 163 -5.41 14.86 -0.87
CA ARG A 163 -6.76 15.27 -0.46
C ARG A 163 -7.54 15.88 -1.62
N VAL A 164 -6.87 16.67 -2.47
CA VAL A 164 -7.47 17.24 -3.69
C VAL A 164 -7.89 16.12 -4.65
N LEU A 165 -7.03 15.14 -4.92
CA LEU A 165 -7.40 13.98 -5.75
C LEU A 165 -8.60 13.23 -5.16
N LEU A 166 -8.60 12.98 -3.86
CA LEU A 166 -9.70 12.31 -3.18
C LEU A 166 -11.02 13.08 -3.31
N GLY A 167 -10.97 14.40 -3.15
CA GLY A 167 -12.11 15.29 -3.39
C GLY A 167 -12.63 15.19 -4.82
N LYS A 168 -11.75 15.19 -5.83
CA LYS A 168 -12.14 15.02 -7.23
C LYS A 168 -12.78 13.65 -7.49
N LEU A 169 -12.23 12.56 -6.96
CA LEU A 169 -12.81 11.21 -7.08
C LEU A 169 -14.20 11.12 -6.42
N LYS A 170 -14.39 11.77 -5.26
CA LYS A 170 -15.67 11.86 -4.56
C LYS A 170 -16.72 12.61 -5.36
N THR A 171 -16.36 13.71 -6.00
CA THR A 171 -17.28 14.47 -6.86
C THR A 171 -17.74 13.65 -8.07
N GLU A 172 -16.84 12.89 -8.70
CA GLU A 172 -17.17 12.11 -9.89
C GLU A 172 -17.96 10.82 -9.59
N CYS A 173 -17.64 10.10 -8.51
CA CYS A 173 -18.18 8.76 -8.25
C CYS A 173 -19.06 8.67 -6.98
N GLY A 174 -19.14 9.75 -6.20
CA GLY A 174 -19.89 9.83 -4.96
C GLY A 174 -19.16 9.29 -3.73
N PHE A 175 -19.75 9.52 -2.56
CA PHE A 175 -19.16 9.22 -1.25
C PHE A 175 -18.81 7.73 -1.06
N GLN A 176 -19.67 6.82 -1.51
CA GLN A 176 -19.43 5.38 -1.35
C GLN A 176 -18.14 4.92 -2.05
N TYR A 177 -17.71 5.62 -3.10
CA TYR A 177 -16.49 5.31 -3.85
C TYR A 177 -15.24 5.76 -3.12
N SER A 178 -15.27 6.96 -2.53
CA SER A 178 -14.13 7.51 -1.78
C SER A 178 -14.03 7.00 -0.34
N ALA A 179 -15.11 6.45 0.24
CA ALA A 179 -15.20 6.11 1.66
C ALA A 179 -14.02 5.30 2.22
N LYS A 180 -13.55 4.28 1.47
CA LYS A 180 -12.40 3.46 1.91
C LYS A 180 -11.09 4.25 1.92
N LEU A 181 -10.86 5.08 0.90
CA LEU A 181 -9.69 5.96 0.80
C LEU A 181 -9.73 7.04 1.90
N GLU A 182 -10.89 7.63 2.17
CA GLU A 182 -11.12 8.56 3.28
C GLU A 182 -10.82 7.90 4.63
N GLY A 183 -11.28 6.66 4.83
CA GLY A 183 -10.98 5.87 6.02
C GLY A 183 -9.48 5.67 6.24
N MET A 184 -8.69 5.46 5.18
CA MET A 184 -7.23 5.34 5.30
C MET A 184 -6.58 6.62 5.85
N PHE A 185 -7.03 7.80 5.42
CA PHE A 185 -6.54 9.07 5.98
C PHE A 185 -6.96 9.26 7.44
N GLN A 186 -8.19 8.87 7.78
CA GLN A 186 -8.67 8.95 9.15
C GLN A 186 -7.88 8.02 10.07
N ASP A 187 -7.56 6.81 9.62
CA ASP A 187 -6.72 5.87 10.35
C ASP A 187 -5.32 6.45 10.61
N MET A 188 -4.69 7.09 9.61
CA MET A 188 -3.38 7.73 9.79
C MET A 188 -3.38 8.79 10.89
N ARG A 189 -4.39 9.67 10.88
CA ARG A 189 -4.53 10.71 11.91
C ARG A 189 -4.78 10.10 13.29
N THR A 190 -5.80 9.27 13.38
CA THR A 190 -6.22 8.67 14.67
C THR A 190 -5.09 7.83 15.27
N SER A 191 -4.30 7.16 14.43
CA SER A 191 -3.16 6.39 14.90
C SER A 191 -2.02 7.26 15.42
N GLN A 192 -1.77 8.44 14.84
CA GLN A 192 -0.80 9.38 15.38
C GLN A 192 -1.23 9.85 16.78
N ASP A 193 -2.50 10.20 16.96
CA ASP A 193 -3.07 10.62 18.25
C ASP A 193 -2.98 9.50 19.30
N THR A 194 -3.28 8.27 18.88
CA THR A 194 -3.16 7.06 19.72
C THR A 194 -1.71 6.84 20.15
N MET A 195 -0.77 7.01 19.23
CA MET A 195 0.66 6.81 19.49
C MET A 195 1.24 7.88 20.43
N LEU A 196 0.79 9.14 20.29
CA LEU A 196 1.13 10.21 21.24
C LEU A 196 0.61 9.89 22.65
N SER A 197 -0.63 9.41 22.76
CA SER A 197 -1.22 9.00 24.03
C SER A 197 -0.44 7.85 24.68
N TYR A 198 -0.02 6.87 23.87
CA TYR A 198 0.80 5.75 24.35
C TYR A 198 2.18 6.22 24.85
N ARG A 199 2.86 7.11 24.11
CA ARG A 199 4.15 7.66 24.53
C ARG A 199 4.06 8.42 25.85
N SER A 200 3.02 9.25 26.01
CA SER A 200 2.79 9.98 27.26
C SER A 200 2.57 9.04 28.45
N MET A 201 1.83 7.93 28.25
CA MET A 201 1.66 6.90 29.27
C MET A 201 3.00 6.24 29.66
N LEU A 202 3.85 5.92 28.69
CA LEU A 202 5.18 5.34 28.96
C LEU A 202 6.07 6.29 29.76
N GLU A 203 6.06 7.58 29.42
CA GLU A 203 6.80 8.62 30.15
C GLU A 203 6.34 8.71 31.61
N GLN A 204 5.02 8.70 31.85
CA GLN A 204 4.45 8.73 33.21
C GLN A 204 4.84 7.49 34.03
N GLN A 205 4.78 6.28 33.43
CA GLN A 205 5.22 5.05 34.10
C GLN A 205 6.72 5.07 34.44
N SER A 206 7.55 5.63 33.54
CA SER A 206 9.00 5.77 33.79
C SER A 206 9.31 6.74 34.94
N ALA A 207 8.53 7.82 35.07
CA ALA A 207 8.70 8.82 36.12
C ALA A 207 8.26 8.30 37.51
N LEU A 208 7.22 7.46 37.56
CA LEU A 208 6.75 6.83 38.79
C LEU A 208 7.72 5.72 39.27
N GLY A 209 8.32 4.96 38.34
CA GLY A 209 9.28 3.90 38.68
C GLY A 209 10.62 4.39 39.26
N THR A 210 11.00 5.65 39.03
CA THR A 210 12.24 6.25 39.55
C THR A 210 12.10 6.87 40.94
N SER A 211 10.87 7.07 41.44
CA SER A 211 10.63 7.69 42.75
C SER A 211 10.58 6.72 43.94
N SER A 212 10.74 5.40 43.72
CA SER A 212 10.64 4.39 44.80
C SER A 212 11.97 3.90 45.39
N VAL A 213 13.13 4.46 45.01
CA VAL A 213 14.47 3.91 45.40
C VAL A 213 15.24 4.78 46.41
N HIS A 214 14.64 5.81 47.02
CA HIS A 214 15.31 6.61 48.07
C HIS A 214 14.45 6.85 49.31
N GLY A 215 14.08 5.76 50.00
CA GLY A 215 13.60 5.79 51.38
C GLY A 215 14.57 5.03 52.28
N ASN A 216 15.35 5.74 53.10
CA ASN A 216 16.15 5.14 54.17
C ASN A 216 15.29 4.27 55.11
N PRO A 217 15.85 3.21 55.72
CA PRO A 217 15.09 2.35 56.62
C PRO A 217 14.99 3.00 58.01
N PRO A 218 13.86 2.88 58.74
CA PRO A 218 13.90 2.92 60.18
C PRO A 218 14.06 1.48 60.70
N MET A 219 15.10 1.26 61.48
CA MET A 219 15.13 0.13 62.41
C MET A 219 14.05 0.32 63.47
N SER A 220 13.18 -0.67 63.68
CA SER A 220 12.93 -1.26 65.00
C SER A 220 11.92 -2.42 64.93
N SER A 221 12.16 -3.35 65.85
CA SER A 221 11.50 -4.62 66.13
C SER A 221 9.99 -4.55 66.44
N SER A 222 9.23 -5.56 66.03
CA SER A 222 8.61 -6.52 66.97
C SER A 222 7.70 -7.55 66.28
N THR A 223 7.65 -8.69 66.93
CA THR A 223 6.94 -9.96 66.74
C THR A 223 5.44 -9.86 66.46
N GLY A 224 4.90 -10.77 65.64
CA GLY A 224 3.46 -11.04 65.59
C GLY A 224 3.01 -11.90 64.41
N ALA A 225 2.79 -13.19 64.66
CA ALA A 225 2.19 -14.14 63.72
C ALA A 225 0.70 -13.85 63.49
N GLY A 226 0.22 -14.03 62.26
CA GLY A 226 -1.20 -13.96 61.92
C GLY A 226 -1.46 -14.30 60.46
N ALA A 227 -1.93 -15.52 60.20
CA ALA A 227 -2.39 -15.98 58.91
C ALA A 227 -3.65 -15.24 58.44
N GLY A 228 -3.70 -14.89 57.16
CA GLY A 228 -4.87 -14.30 56.52
C GLY A 228 -4.73 -14.33 55.00
N ALA A 229 -5.36 -15.33 54.38
CA ALA A 229 -5.54 -15.40 52.93
C ALA A 229 -6.46 -14.27 52.47
N GLY A 230 -5.98 -13.44 51.56
CA GLY A 230 -6.74 -12.36 50.92
C GLY A 230 -6.21 -12.14 49.52
N ALA A 231 -6.99 -12.58 48.52
CA ALA A 231 -6.74 -12.34 47.12
C ALA A 231 -6.85 -10.85 46.81
N GLY A 232 -5.71 -10.19 46.66
CA GLY A 232 -5.57 -8.90 46.01
C GLY A 232 -4.55 -9.07 44.89
N ALA A 233 -5.00 -9.05 43.65
CA ALA A 233 -4.11 -8.94 42.50
C ALA A 233 -3.48 -7.54 42.53
N GLU A 234 -2.40 -7.39 43.30
CA GLU A 234 -1.53 -6.23 43.22
C GLU A 234 -1.01 -6.13 41.79
N GLY A 235 -1.27 -4.98 41.18
CA GLY A 235 -0.83 -4.64 39.84
C GLY A 235 0.70 -4.64 39.79
N ALA A 236 1.27 -5.78 39.42
CA ALA A 236 2.62 -5.81 38.87
C ALA A 236 2.59 -4.93 37.61
N CYS A 237 3.17 -3.74 37.71
CA CYS A 237 3.38 -2.86 36.57
C CYS A 237 4.09 -3.68 35.49
N ALA A 238 3.46 -3.87 34.33
CA ALA A 238 4.08 -4.57 33.22
C ALA A 238 5.45 -3.91 32.95
N PRO A 239 6.51 -4.71 32.72
CA PRO A 239 7.84 -4.15 32.45
C PRO A 239 7.77 -3.22 31.24
N LEU A 240 8.40 -2.05 31.37
CA LEU A 240 8.45 -1.06 30.30
C LEU A 240 9.05 -1.68 29.02
N PRO A 241 8.50 -1.36 27.84
CA PRO A 241 9.01 -1.90 26.58
C PRO A 241 10.48 -1.51 26.38
N THR A 242 11.30 -2.50 26.04
CA THR A 242 12.76 -2.35 25.82
C THR A 242 13.11 -1.79 24.45
N VAL A 243 12.14 -1.75 23.52
CA VAL A 243 12.31 -1.28 22.15
C VAL A 243 11.37 -0.11 21.88
N GLU A 244 11.88 0.96 21.26
CA GLU A 244 11.04 2.05 20.79
C GLU A 244 10.13 1.54 19.66
N MET A 245 8.81 1.62 19.87
CA MET A 245 7.81 1.24 18.88
C MET A 245 7.02 2.44 18.39
N ASN A 246 6.75 2.47 17.09
CA ASN A 246 5.79 3.38 16.47
C ASN A 246 4.76 2.54 15.71
N VAL A 247 3.52 2.53 16.20
CA VAL A 247 2.47 1.65 15.71
C VAL A 247 1.43 2.44 14.94
N THR A 248 1.15 1.97 13.73
CA THR A 248 0.07 2.50 12.89
C THR A 248 -1.12 1.54 12.87
N VAL A 249 -2.23 1.91 13.51
CA VAL A 249 -3.46 1.10 13.61
C VAL A 249 -4.36 1.36 12.40
N LEU A 250 -4.74 0.30 11.69
CA LEU A 250 -5.45 0.37 10.41
C LEU A 250 -6.80 -0.36 10.50
N THR A 251 -7.87 0.25 9.98
CA THR A 251 -9.21 -0.35 9.98
C THR A 251 -9.33 -1.42 8.87
N THR A 252 -9.65 -2.65 9.26
CA THR A 252 -9.88 -3.75 8.31
C THR A 252 -11.01 -3.41 7.34
N GLY A 253 -10.77 -3.59 6.03
CA GLY A 253 -11.75 -3.30 4.97
C GLY A 253 -11.58 -1.93 4.29
N CYS A 254 -10.94 -0.96 4.96
CA CYS A 254 -10.52 0.30 4.33
C CYS A 254 -9.20 0.14 3.57
N TRP A 255 -8.29 -0.67 4.12
CA TRP A 255 -6.97 -0.94 3.54
C TRP A 255 -7.01 -2.15 2.59
N PRO A 256 -6.08 -2.25 1.63
CA PRO A 256 -5.94 -3.45 0.81
C PRO A 256 -5.77 -4.70 1.69
N ASN A 257 -6.44 -5.79 1.33
CA ASN A 257 -6.30 -7.04 2.08
C ASN A 257 -4.86 -7.53 1.97
N VAL A 258 -4.19 -7.55 3.12
CA VAL A 258 -2.90 -8.19 3.29
C VAL A 258 -3.18 -9.50 4.01
N SER A 259 -2.81 -10.61 3.37
CA SER A 259 -2.92 -11.92 4.01
C SER A 259 -2.14 -11.86 5.32
N PRO A 260 -2.72 -12.30 6.46
CA PRO A 260 -2.01 -12.34 7.71
C PRO A 260 -0.76 -13.19 7.53
N CYS A 261 0.39 -12.59 7.78
CA CYS A 261 1.66 -13.26 7.67
C CYS A 261 2.15 -13.65 9.06
N HIS A 262 2.38 -14.95 9.25
CA HIS A 262 2.96 -15.46 10.47
C HIS A 262 4.48 -15.33 10.34
N CYS A 263 5.13 -14.72 11.33
CA CYS A 263 6.57 -14.82 11.51
C CYS A 263 6.85 -14.81 13.01
N GLN A 264 7.96 -15.43 13.43
CA GLN A 264 8.37 -15.44 14.81
C GLN A 264 9.05 -14.11 15.15
N LEU A 265 8.43 -13.34 16.04
CA LEU A 265 9.01 -12.09 16.53
C LEU A 265 10.03 -12.40 17.65
N PRO A 266 11.19 -11.72 17.65
CA PRO A 266 12.09 -11.69 18.80
C PRO A 266 11.36 -11.30 20.09
N VAL A 267 11.77 -11.87 21.23
CA VAL A 267 11.07 -11.74 22.52
C VAL A 267 10.79 -10.28 22.89
N ALA A 268 11.81 -9.41 22.82
CA ALA A 268 11.67 -7.98 23.14
C ALA A 268 10.60 -7.26 22.31
N LEU A 269 10.44 -7.64 21.04
CA LEU A 269 9.42 -7.09 20.15
C LEU A 269 8.04 -7.69 20.40
N ALA A 270 7.97 -8.98 20.73
CA ALA A 270 6.73 -9.64 21.11
C ALA A 270 6.15 -9.01 22.39
N GLU A 271 6.99 -8.78 23.40
CA GLU A 271 6.62 -8.10 24.65
C GLU A 271 6.15 -6.67 24.40
N SER A 272 6.92 -5.89 23.63
CA SER A 272 6.56 -4.50 23.29
C SER A 272 5.25 -4.42 22.48
N SER A 273 5.02 -5.38 21.58
CA SER A 273 3.78 -5.50 20.80
C SER A 273 2.58 -5.86 21.68
N GLU A 274 2.76 -6.77 22.64
CA GLU A 274 1.69 -7.13 23.56
C GLU A 274 1.35 -5.98 24.51
N HIS A 275 2.35 -5.23 24.98
CA HIS A 275 2.15 -4.05 25.81
C HIS A 275 1.30 -2.97 25.09
N PHE A 276 1.66 -2.64 23.85
CA PHE A 276 0.85 -1.73 23.04
C PHE A 276 -0.57 -2.27 22.81
N LYS A 277 -0.71 -3.57 22.53
CA LYS A 277 -2.01 -4.21 22.32
C LYS A 277 -2.89 -4.12 23.56
N GLN A 278 -2.36 -4.35 24.75
CA GLN A 278 -3.10 -4.21 26.01
C GLN A 278 -3.56 -2.78 26.23
N PHE A 279 -2.67 -1.80 26.03
CA PHE A 279 -3.02 -0.38 26.08
C PHE A 279 -4.19 -0.03 25.13
N TYR A 280 -4.10 -0.47 23.88
CA TYR A 280 -5.11 -0.16 22.88
C TYR A 280 -6.47 -0.79 23.21
N LEU A 281 -6.48 -2.06 23.63
CA LEU A 281 -7.71 -2.79 23.95
C LEU A 281 -8.38 -2.29 25.24
N ALA A 282 -7.61 -1.74 26.18
CA ALA A 282 -8.16 -1.08 27.36
C ALA A 282 -8.98 0.17 26.99
N GLN A 283 -8.57 0.91 25.96
CA GLN A 283 -9.28 2.10 25.47
C GLN A 283 -10.37 1.79 24.43
N HIS A 284 -10.27 0.63 23.78
CA HIS A 284 -11.16 0.24 22.69
C HIS A 284 -11.74 -1.17 22.89
N SER A 285 -12.73 -1.27 23.78
CA SER A 285 -13.45 -2.51 24.06
C SER A 285 -14.11 -3.10 22.82
N GLY A 286 -14.05 -4.43 22.67
CA GLY A 286 -14.71 -5.16 21.57
C GLY A 286 -13.92 -5.18 20.25
N ARG A 287 -12.68 -4.65 20.22
CA ARG A 287 -11.79 -4.73 19.06
C ARG A 287 -10.84 -5.91 19.17
N LYS A 288 -10.32 -6.36 18.03
CA LYS A 288 -9.23 -7.34 17.92
C LYS A 288 -8.11 -6.75 17.06
N LEU A 289 -6.88 -6.79 17.56
CA LEU A 289 -5.69 -6.37 16.82
C LEU A 289 -4.99 -7.58 16.20
N ALA A 290 -4.42 -7.37 15.02
CA ALA A 290 -3.54 -8.31 14.34
C ALA A 290 -2.40 -7.54 13.68
N TYR A 291 -1.16 -7.86 14.05
CA TYR A 291 0.03 -7.23 13.48
C TYR A 291 0.28 -7.72 12.05
N GLN A 292 0.64 -6.79 11.15
CA GLN A 292 1.02 -7.07 9.77
C GLN A 292 2.53 -6.89 9.62
N THR A 293 3.29 -7.95 9.91
CA THR A 293 4.76 -7.90 9.99
C THR A 293 5.43 -7.66 8.63
N ASN A 294 4.75 -7.94 7.52
CA ASN A 294 5.24 -7.63 6.18
C ASN A 294 5.16 -6.14 5.78
N LEU A 295 4.42 -5.31 6.53
CA LEU A 295 4.26 -3.88 6.24
C LEU A 295 5.17 -2.98 7.08
N GLY A 296 5.84 -3.55 8.09
CA GLY A 296 6.67 -2.79 9.02
C GLY A 296 8.10 -2.55 8.54
N THR A 297 8.76 -1.60 9.19
CA THR A 297 10.18 -1.30 9.05
C THR A 297 10.82 -1.16 10.43
N ALA A 298 12.13 -1.28 10.50
CA ALA A 298 12.91 -1.08 11.71
C ALA A 298 14.24 -0.41 11.42
N ASP A 299 14.73 0.36 12.40
CA ASP A 299 16.06 0.94 12.40
C ASP A 299 16.99 0.09 13.28
N LEU A 300 18.07 -0.40 12.70
CA LEU A 300 19.06 -1.25 13.36
C LEU A 300 20.42 -0.58 13.42
N LYS A 301 21.07 -0.67 14.57
CA LYS A 301 22.46 -0.23 14.75
C LYS A 301 23.39 -1.40 14.46
N LEU A 302 24.22 -1.28 13.43
CA LEU A 302 25.26 -2.26 13.13
C LEU A 302 26.51 -1.99 13.95
N VAL A 303 26.81 -2.90 14.87
CA VAL A 303 28.02 -2.88 15.69
C VAL A 303 28.94 -4.01 15.24
N TYR A 304 30.17 -3.66 14.87
CA TYR A 304 31.18 -4.64 14.54
C TYR A 304 32.01 -4.95 15.79
N PRO A 305 32.39 -6.23 16.01
CA PRO A 305 33.39 -6.58 16.99
C PRO A 305 34.67 -5.75 16.77
N ALA A 306 35.35 -5.38 17.85
CA ALA A 306 36.63 -4.71 17.74
C ALA A 306 37.63 -5.61 16.99
N PRO A 307 38.49 -5.06 16.12
CA PRO A 307 39.54 -5.86 15.48
C PRO A 307 40.46 -6.44 16.56
N GLU A 308 40.63 -7.75 16.56
CA GLU A 308 41.63 -8.43 17.40
C GLU A 308 43.03 -8.15 16.82
N GLY A 309 43.87 -7.43 17.59
CA GLY A 309 45.29 -7.14 17.30
C GLY A 309 45.54 -5.69 16.86
N ASN A 310 46.37 -4.86 17.51
CA ASN A 310 47.56 -5.14 18.31
C ASN A 310 47.42 -4.66 19.76
N SER A 311 47.45 -5.60 20.71
CA SER A 311 47.73 -5.34 22.11
C SER A 311 49.23 -5.02 22.31
N GLN A 312 49.61 -3.78 21.99
CA GLN A 312 50.71 -3.08 22.63
C GLN A 312 50.20 -1.68 22.96
N GLY A 313 49.62 -1.54 24.15
CA GLY A 313 49.01 -0.31 24.64
C GLY A 313 47.59 -0.56 25.14
N GLY A 314 47.43 -0.66 26.46
CA GLY A 314 46.19 -1.03 27.14
C GLY A 314 45.06 -0.01 27.04
N SER A 315 44.42 0.09 25.87
CA SER A 315 43.07 0.65 25.76
C SER A 315 42.15 -0.40 25.15
N SER A 316 41.19 -0.88 25.95
CA SER A 316 40.07 -1.71 25.48
C SER A 316 39.46 -1.07 24.22
N ALA A 317 39.61 -1.72 23.08
CA ALA A 317 39.05 -1.23 21.83
C ALA A 317 37.52 -1.37 21.90
N LEU A 318 36.83 -0.27 22.15
CA LEU A 318 35.37 -0.22 22.16
C LEU A 318 34.80 -0.71 20.82
N PRO A 319 33.66 -1.44 20.84
CA PRO A 319 32.93 -1.82 19.62
C PRO A 319 32.66 -0.57 18.77
N ARG A 320 33.01 -0.62 17.47
CA ARG A 320 32.78 0.51 16.58
C ARG A 320 31.43 0.36 15.90
N MET A 321 30.47 1.18 16.31
CA MET A 321 29.25 1.40 15.54
C MET A 321 29.62 2.07 14.21
N LYS A 322 29.32 1.40 13.08
CA LYS A 322 29.69 1.92 11.75
C LYS A 322 28.51 2.45 10.96
N HIS A 323 27.34 1.81 11.06
CA HIS A 323 26.20 2.12 10.21
C HIS A 323 24.87 1.94 10.96
N GLU A 324 23.86 2.68 10.50
CA GLU A 324 22.45 2.53 10.91
C GLU A 324 21.67 2.03 9.68
N LEU A 325 20.97 0.91 9.81
CA LEU A 325 20.18 0.32 8.74
C LEU A 325 18.71 0.60 8.94
N ASN A 326 18.04 1.16 7.95
CA ASN A 326 16.58 1.11 7.87
C ASN A 326 16.19 -0.08 6.99
N VAL A 327 15.55 -1.09 7.59
CA VAL A 327 15.23 -2.40 6.99
C VAL A 327 13.75 -2.71 7.14
N THR A 328 13.24 -3.69 6.39
CA THR A 328 11.90 -4.25 6.65
C THR A 328 11.89 -5.04 7.97
N THR A 329 10.72 -5.25 8.57
CA THR A 329 10.59 -6.08 9.78
C THR A 329 11.12 -7.50 9.54
N TYR A 330 10.90 -8.10 8.36
CA TYR A 330 11.47 -9.40 8.01
C TYR A 330 13.00 -9.38 7.95
N GLN A 331 13.58 -8.38 7.30
CA GLN A 331 15.04 -8.22 7.26
C GLN A 331 15.61 -8.03 8.66
N MET A 332 14.93 -7.29 9.53
CA MET A 332 15.33 -7.15 10.93
C MET A 332 15.34 -8.50 11.65
N ILE A 333 14.26 -9.28 11.55
CA ILE A 333 14.17 -10.61 12.19
C ILE A 333 15.31 -11.51 11.70
N ILE A 334 15.57 -11.53 10.38
CA ILE A 334 16.67 -12.30 9.80
C ILE A 334 18.02 -11.84 10.35
N LEU A 335 18.29 -10.53 10.37
CA LEU A 335 19.58 -9.98 10.82
C LEU A 335 19.82 -10.22 12.32
N LEU A 336 18.78 -10.24 13.14
CA LEU A 336 18.91 -10.49 14.57
C LEU A 336 19.38 -11.91 14.90
N LEU A 337 19.11 -12.91 14.04
CA LEU A 337 19.65 -14.26 14.20
C LEU A 337 21.18 -14.29 14.22
N PHE A 338 21.81 -13.35 13.50
CA PHE A 338 23.27 -13.30 13.36
C PHE A 338 24.00 -12.79 14.61
N ASN A 339 23.25 -12.40 15.66
CA ASN A 339 23.82 -12.12 16.97
C ASN A 339 24.19 -13.42 17.72
N ASP A 340 23.52 -14.54 17.43
CA ASP A 340 23.77 -15.84 18.10
C ASP A 340 24.79 -16.69 17.34
N ARG A 341 24.72 -16.71 15.99
CA ARG A 341 25.66 -17.42 15.11
C ARG A 341 25.96 -16.59 13.87
N LEU A 342 27.20 -16.68 13.36
CA LEU A 342 27.61 -15.91 12.18
C LEU A 342 27.15 -16.52 10.84
N GLU A 343 26.67 -17.76 10.84
CA GLU A 343 26.29 -18.50 9.63
C GLU A 343 25.01 -19.33 9.85
N TYR A 344 24.12 -19.29 8.86
CA TYR A 344 22.90 -20.10 8.79
C TYR A 344 22.61 -20.52 7.35
N THR A 345 22.04 -21.72 7.18
CA THR A 345 21.44 -22.16 5.93
C THR A 345 20.09 -21.49 5.69
N TYR A 346 19.61 -21.46 4.44
CA TYR A 346 18.27 -20.99 4.12
C TYR A 346 17.19 -21.72 4.94
N SER A 347 17.30 -23.05 5.05
CA SER A 347 16.34 -23.88 5.78
C SER A 347 16.29 -23.54 7.28
N GLU A 348 17.45 -23.34 7.92
CA GLU A 348 17.50 -22.88 9.32
C GLU A 348 16.86 -21.50 9.49
N ILE A 349 17.19 -20.53 8.63
CA ILE A 349 16.59 -19.18 8.71
C ILE A 349 15.08 -19.27 8.58
N GLN A 350 14.57 -20.09 7.66
CA GLN A 350 13.14 -20.27 7.49
C GLN A 350 12.50 -20.89 8.75
N GLU A 351 13.11 -21.92 9.32
CA GLU A 351 12.58 -22.60 10.50
C GLU A 351 12.54 -21.66 11.72
N PHE A 352 13.59 -20.89 11.97
CA PHE A 352 13.65 -19.98 13.12
C PHE A 352 12.77 -18.74 12.95
N THR A 353 12.62 -18.22 11.72
CA THR A 353 11.85 -16.99 11.50
C THR A 353 10.39 -17.24 11.15
N GLN A 354 10.06 -18.44 10.65
CA GLN A 354 8.77 -18.80 10.09
C GLN A 354 8.27 -17.85 8.99
N ILE A 355 9.17 -17.11 8.33
CA ILE A 355 8.81 -16.20 7.23
C ILE A 355 8.41 -17.03 6.00
N PRO A 356 7.32 -16.68 5.30
CA PRO A 356 6.92 -17.38 4.07
C PRO A 356 8.05 -17.40 3.02
N HIS A 357 8.29 -18.56 2.39
CA HIS A 357 9.40 -18.76 1.45
C HIS A 357 9.56 -17.65 0.39
N ALA A 358 8.45 -17.23 -0.24
CA ALA A 358 8.49 -16.21 -1.29
C ALA A 358 8.97 -14.84 -0.78
N ASP A 359 8.66 -14.50 0.47
CA ASP A 359 9.12 -13.27 1.11
C ASP A 359 10.54 -13.43 1.64
N LEU A 360 10.86 -14.59 2.24
CA LEU A 360 12.19 -14.89 2.75
C LEU A 360 13.24 -14.78 1.64
N GLN A 361 13.01 -15.40 0.49
CA GLN A 361 13.91 -15.30 -0.67
C GLN A 361 14.14 -13.84 -1.09
N LYS A 362 13.08 -13.04 -1.25
CA LYS A 362 13.21 -11.62 -1.64
C LYS A 362 14.01 -10.81 -0.64
N ASN A 363 13.81 -11.05 0.66
CA ASN A 363 14.52 -10.33 1.71
C ASN A 363 15.99 -10.77 1.80
N LEU A 364 16.30 -12.06 1.63
CA LEU A 364 17.68 -12.55 1.60
C LEU A 364 18.45 -12.01 0.39
N ILE A 365 17.87 -12.03 -0.83
CA ILE A 365 18.50 -11.44 -2.00
C ILE A 365 18.79 -9.94 -1.76
N ALA A 366 17.87 -9.22 -1.12
CA ALA A 366 18.07 -7.80 -0.80
C ALA A 366 19.27 -7.57 0.13
N LEU A 367 19.46 -8.46 1.10
CA LEU A 367 20.52 -8.40 2.11
C LEU A 367 21.86 -8.94 1.62
N SER A 368 21.90 -9.77 0.56
CA SER A 368 23.12 -10.45 0.11
C SER A 368 23.62 -10.05 -1.28
N MET A 369 22.75 -9.71 -2.22
CA MET A 369 23.12 -9.56 -3.64
C MET A 369 23.39 -8.09 -4.03
N ILE A 370 22.79 -7.13 -3.33
CA ILE A 370 22.85 -5.71 -3.72
C ILE A 370 24.18 -5.10 -3.27
N LYS A 371 25.10 -4.85 -4.21
CA LYS A 371 26.40 -4.22 -3.93
C LYS A 371 26.23 -2.91 -3.15
N GLY A 372 26.97 -2.77 -2.05
CA GLY A 372 26.89 -1.61 -1.16
C GLY A 372 25.73 -1.65 -0.16
N LYS A 373 24.85 -2.65 -0.24
CA LYS A 373 23.81 -2.97 0.76
C LYS A 373 23.88 -4.42 1.25
N ASN A 374 24.85 -5.18 0.74
CA ASN A 374 25.05 -6.60 1.00
C ASN A 374 25.69 -6.83 2.37
N VAL A 375 24.87 -6.69 3.41
CA VAL A 375 25.24 -6.96 4.81
C VAL A 375 25.41 -8.45 5.10
N LEU A 376 24.90 -9.31 4.22
CA LEU A 376 25.14 -10.75 4.21
C LEU A 376 25.94 -11.17 2.97
N THR A 377 26.62 -12.31 3.04
CA THR A 377 27.17 -13.03 1.89
C THR A 377 26.51 -14.41 1.76
N LYS A 378 26.42 -14.93 0.54
CA LYS A 378 25.83 -16.25 0.23
C LYS A 378 26.91 -17.20 -0.25
N THR A 379 26.83 -18.47 0.10
CA THR A 379 27.67 -19.57 -0.41
C THR A 379 26.80 -20.77 -0.77
N PRO A 380 26.84 -21.28 -2.02
CA PRO A 380 27.57 -20.75 -3.18
C PRO A 380 27.14 -19.32 -3.56
N GLY A 381 28.10 -18.51 -4.03
CA GLY A 381 27.87 -17.12 -4.41
C GLY A 381 26.92 -16.98 -5.60
N PHE A 382 26.44 -15.76 -5.85
CA PHE A 382 25.63 -15.43 -7.03
C PHE A 382 26.52 -15.29 -8.28
N GLU A 383 27.15 -16.39 -8.72
CA GLU A 383 27.90 -16.42 -9.99
C GLU A 383 27.00 -16.82 -11.17
N ALA A 384 27.51 -16.63 -12.40
CA ALA A 384 26.77 -16.61 -13.66
C ALA A 384 25.84 -17.83 -13.88
N GLY A 385 24.59 -17.71 -13.44
CA GLY A 385 23.54 -18.73 -13.60
C GLY A 385 22.68 -18.95 -12.35
N HIS A 386 23.21 -18.70 -11.15
CA HIS A 386 22.52 -18.98 -9.88
C HIS A 386 21.95 -17.71 -9.23
N LYS A 387 20.85 -17.19 -9.78
CA LYS A 387 20.05 -16.11 -9.14
C LYS A 387 19.07 -16.64 -8.10
N GLU A 388 18.91 -17.95 -8.02
CA GLU A 388 17.96 -18.62 -7.14
C GLU A 388 18.62 -19.00 -5.81
N ILE A 389 17.82 -19.02 -4.75
CA ILE A 389 18.23 -19.47 -3.42
C ILE A 389 17.68 -20.87 -3.22
N GLY A 390 18.57 -21.86 -3.12
CA GLY A 390 18.30 -23.23 -2.72
C GLY A 390 18.24 -23.40 -1.20
N ALA A 391 17.73 -24.56 -0.77
CA ALA A 391 17.49 -24.88 0.64
C ALA A 391 18.77 -24.96 1.49
N ASP A 392 19.88 -25.37 0.88
CA ASP A 392 21.18 -25.58 1.54
C ASP A 392 22.13 -24.39 1.37
N ASP A 393 21.68 -23.31 0.72
CA ASP A 393 22.50 -22.11 0.56
C ASP A 393 22.80 -21.48 1.92
N VAL A 394 24.07 -21.23 2.18
CA VAL A 394 24.57 -20.68 3.45
C VAL A 394 24.69 -19.17 3.36
N PHE A 395 24.13 -18.47 4.33
CA PHE A 395 24.25 -17.04 4.51
C PHE A 395 25.16 -16.73 5.69
N ARG A 396 26.09 -15.79 5.50
CA ARG A 396 27.03 -15.34 6.54
C ARG A 396 26.98 -13.84 6.72
N PHE A 397 27.26 -13.37 7.93
CA PHE A 397 27.46 -11.95 8.19
C PHE A 397 28.66 -11.39 7.41
N ASN A 398 28.48 -10.28 6.68
CA ASN A 398 29.55 -9.67 5.90
C ASN A 398 30.39 -8.70 6.75
N ALA A 399 31.45 -9.23 7.38
CA ALA A 399 32.40 -8.43 8.16
C ALA A 399 33.12 -7.34 7.33
N ASN A 400 33.23 -7.53 6.01
CA ASN A 400 33.90 -6.61 5.07
C ASN A 400 32.94 -5.58 4.44
N PHE A 401 31.71 -5.49 4.93
CA PHE A 401 30.73 -4.52 4.44
C PHE A 401 31.25 -3.08 4.57
N LYS A 402 31.13 -2.32 3.48
CA LYS A 402 31.52 -0.91 3.40
C LYS A 402 30.45 -0.12 2.66
N ASN A 403 30.03 1.00 3.23
CA ASN A 403 29.21 1.99 2.56
C ASN A 403 29.71 3.40 2.92
N LYS A 404 29.59 4.34 1.98
CA LYS A 404 29.95 5.75 2.20
C LYS A 404 28.94 6.45 3.13
N LEU A 405 27.71 5.97 3.17
CA LEU A 405 26.62 6.53 3.97
C LEU A 405 26.60 5.89 5.35
N TYR A 406 26.39 6.72 6.37
CA TYR A 406 26.17 6.25 7.74
C TYR A 406 24.79 5.58 7.89
N LYS A 407 23.72 6.25 7.42
CA LYS A 407 22.37 5.68 7.38
C LYS A 407 22.09 5.04 6.03
N ILE A 408 21.68 3.78 6.03
CA ILE A 408 21.51 2.97 4.82
C ILE A 408 20.10 2.38 4.80
N HIS A 409 19.33 2.74 3.78
CA HIS A 409 18.01 2.13 3.57
C HIS A 409 18.14 0.88 2.69
N ILE A 410 17.84 -0.27 3.27
CA ILE A 410 17.70 -1.55 2.58
C ILE A 410 16.20 -1.82 2.48
N GLY A 411 15.62 -1.51 1.32
CA GLY A 411 14.22 -1.84 1.07
C GLY A 411 14.05 -3.30 0.69
N SER A 412 12.81 -3.80 0.73
CA SER A 412 12.47 -5.04 0.02
C SER A 412 12.78 -4.90 -1.47
N ILE A 413 13.21 -5.99 -2.11
CA ILE A 413 13.22 -6.07 -3.57
C ILE A 413 11.78 -5.88 -4.02
N ARG A 414 11.55 -4.77 -4.73
CA ARG A 414 10.25 -4.50 -5.32
C ARG A 414 10.10 -5.46 -6.50
N ALA A 415 8.99 -6.17 -6.59
CA ALA A 415 8.49 -6.55 -7.89
C ALA A 415 8.25 -5.23 -8.65
N THR A 416 9.15 -4.89 -9.57
CA THR A 416 9.08 -3.65 -10.37
C THR A 416 7.81 -3.59 -11.21
N LYS A 417 7.14 -4.73 -11.37
CA LYS A 417 5.87 -4.94 -12.04
C LYS A 417 5.15 -6.07 -11.31
N GLU A 418 3.86 -5.91 -10.99
CA GLU A 418 3.04 -7.07 -10.61
C GLU A 418 3.20 -8.12 -11.71
N SER A 419 3.42 -9.37 -11.31
CA SER A 419 3.47 -10.48 -12.24
C SER A 419 2.11 -10.63 -12.94
N GLU A 420 2.09 -11.11 -14.19
CA GLU A 420 0.83 -11.39 -14.88
C GLU A 420 -0.16 -12.25 -14.06
N PRO A 421 0.27 -13.29 -13.30
CA PRO A 421 -0.66 -14.02 -12.41
C PRO A 421 -1.23 -13.16 -11.28
N GLU A 422 -0.43 -12.27 -10.65
CA GLU A 422 -0.94 -11.34 -9.62
C GLU A 422 -1.97 -10.37 -10.19
N LYS A 423 -1.75 -9.87 -11.42
CA LYS A 423 -2.71 -9.00 -12.10
C LYS A 423 -4.02 -9.69 -12.40
N ASN A 424 -3.96 -10.91 -12.92
CA ASN A 424 -5.14 -11.72 -13.19
C ASN A 424 -5.91 -12.01 -11.91
N ALA A 425 -5.21 -12.30 -10.80
CA ALA A 425 -5.82 -12.48 -9.49
C ALA A 425 -6.48 -11.18 -8.99
N THR A 426 -5.86 -10.02 -9.18
CA THR A 426 -6.44 -8.71 -8.85
C THR A 426 -7.74 -8.47 -9.63
N ARG A 427 -7.75 -8.76 -10.94
CA ARG A 427 -8.95 -8.62 -11.77
C ARG A 427 -10.06 -9.57 -11.34
N ALA A 428 -9.74 -10.84 -11.09
CA ALA A 428 -10.70 -11.83 -10.61
C ALA A 428 -11.34 -11.41 -9.27
N ARG A 429 -10.55 -10.85 -8.34
CA ARG A 429 -11.07 -10.31 -7.08
C ARG A 429 -12.05 -9.14 -7.30
N VAL A 430 -11.76 -8.25 -8.25
CA VAL A 430 -12.69 -7.16 -8.59
C VAL A 430 -13.99 -7.72 -9.16
N GLU A 431 -13.93 -8.73 -10.02
CA GLU A 431 -15.13 -9.39 -10.55
C GLU A 431 -15.96 -10.08 -9.46
N GLU A 432 -15.32 -10.67 -8.46
CA GLU A 432 -16.00 -11.22 -7.28
C GLU A 432 -16.69 -10.11 -6.46
N ASP A 433 -15.99 -9.00 -6.20
CA ASP A 433 -16.51 -7.83 -5.48
C ASP A 433 -17.74 -7.19 -6.19
N ARG A 434 -17.84 -7.34 -7.53
CA ARG A 434 -18.98 -6.84 -8.33
C ARG A 434 -20.27 -7.64 -8.09
N LYS A 435 -20.19 -8.94 -7.80
CA LYS A 435 -21.38 -9.81 -7.67
C LYS A 435 -22.38 -9.32 -6.61
N PRO A 436 -22.01 -9.12 -5.33
CA PRO A 436 -22.95 -8.63 -4.31
C PRO A 436 -23.46 -7.23 -4.63
N THR A 437 -22.63 -6.39 -5.29
CA THR A 437 -23.03 -5.05 -5.72
C THR A 437 -24.14 -5.10 -6.78
N ILE A 438 -24.04 -6.03 -7.74
CA ILE A 438 -25.07 -6.27 -8.76
C ILE A 438 -26.34 -6.83 -8.10
N GLU A 439 -26.23 -7.81 -7.21
CA GLU A 439 -27.38 -8.36 -6.49
C GLU A 439 -28.13 -7.28 -5.70
N ALA A 440 -27.42 -6.45 -4.94
CA ALA A 440 -28.01 -5.35 -4.19
C ALA A 440 -28.68 -4.30 -5.09
N ALA A 441 -28.15 -4.05 -6.30
CA ALA A 441 -28.79 -3.19 -7.30
C ALA A 441 -30.11 -3.81 -7.80
N ILE A 442 -30.08 -5.09 -8.19
CA ILE A 442 -31.27 -5.83 -8.64
C ILE A 442 -32.36 -5.79 -7.57
N VAL A 443 -32.04 -6.13 -6.32
CA VAL A 443 -33.00 -6.15 -5.21
C VAL A 443 -33.61 -4.76 -4.98
N ARG A 444 -32.81 -3.68 -5.01
CA ARG A 444 -33.34 -2.31 -4.84
C ARG A 444 -34.30 -1.92 -5.96
N ILE A 445 -33.97 -2.25 -7.21
CA ILE A 445 -34.82 -1.99 -8.38
C ILE A 445 -36.13 -2.78 -8.28
N MET A 446 -36.04 -4.08 -8.02
CA MET A 446 -37.21 -4.95 -7.92
C MET A 446 -38.10 -4.58 -6.74
N LYS A 447 -37.53 -4.19 -5.60
CA LYS A 447 -38.30 -3.69 -4.45
C LYS A 447 -39.11 -2.44 -4.79
N ALA A 448 -38.57 -1.54 -5.61
CA ALA A 448 -39.22 -0.30 -6.00
C ALA A 448 -40.27 -0.49 -7.12
N ARG A 449 -39.98 -1.33 -8.12
CA ARG A 449 -40.83 -1.52 -9.30
C ARG A 449 -41.83 -2.66 -9.17
N LYS A 450 -41.58 -3.59 -8.26
CA LYS A 450 -42.37 -4.80 -7.93
C LYS A 450 -42.54 -5.82 -9.05
N ARG A 451 -42.61 -5.40 -10.32
CA ARG A 451 -42.76 -6.25 -11.50
C ARG A 451 -42.00 -5.68 -12.70
N LEU A 452 -41.07 -6.43 -13.29
CA LEU A 452 -40.28 -6.01 -14.46
C LEU A 452 -39.92 -7.20 -15.35
N ASP A 453 -39.67 -6.95 -16.64
CA ASP A 453 -39.05 -7.91 -17.55
C ASP A 453 -37.51 -7.88 -17.46
N ILE A 454 -36.86 -8.95 -17.96
CA ILE A 454 -35.41 -9.12 -17.86
C ILE A 454 -34.59 -8.01 -18.53
N ASN A 455 -35.04 -7.47 -19.66
CA ASN A 455 -34.29 -6.46 -20.39
C ASN A 455 -34.36 -5.12 -19.65
N THR A 456 -35.53 -4.76 -19.13
CA THR A 456 -35.70 -3.56 -18.30
C THR A 456 -34.86 -3.65 -17.01
N ILE A 457 -34.82 -4.80 -16.34
CA ILE A 457 -33.94 -5.02 -15.17
C ILE A 457 -32.47 -4.80 -15.57
N VAL A 458 -32.01 -5.43 -16.66
CA VAL A 458 -30.61 -5.28 -17.13
C VAL A 458 -30.29 -3.81 -17.44
N THR A 459 -31.19 -3.08 -18.10
CA THR A 459 -31.01 -1.66 -18.42
C THR A 459 -30.98 -0.79 -17.17
N GLU A 460 -31.91 -0.97 -16.22
CA GLU A 460 -31.93 -0.20 -14.97
C GLU A 460 -30.69 -0.49 -14.10
N VAL A 461 -30.26 -1.76 -13.98
CA VAL A 461 -29.04 -2.16 -13.26
C VAL A 461 -27.80 -1.54 -13.91
N THR A 462 -27.70 -1.62 -15.24
CA THR A 462 -26.57 -1.04 -16.00
C THR A 462 -26.49 0.46 -15.78
N LYS A 463 -27.64 1.16 -15.83
CA LYS A 463 -27.71 2.60 -15.57
C LYS A 463 -27.28 2.94 -14.14
N GLN A 464 -27.77 2.20 -13.14
CA GLN A 464 -27.47 2.45 -11.74
C GLN A 464 -25.99 2.24 -11.40
N LEU A 465 -25.33 1.27 -12.06
CA LEU A 465 -23.94 0.91 -11.78
C LEU A 465 -22.91 1.61 -12.68
N SER A 466 -23.36 2.29 -13.75
CA SER A 466 -22.50 2.95 -14.76
C SER A 466 -21.50 3.97 -14.21
N SER A 467 -21.76 4.53 -13.02
CA SER A 467 -20.84 5.44 -12.32
C SER A 467 -19.62 4.73 -11.73
N ARG A 468 -19.61 3.39 -11.65
CA ARG A 468 -18.50 2.58 -11.13
C ARG A 468 -17.94 1.59 -12.14
N PHE A 469 -18.82 0.83 -12.78
CA PHE A 469 -18.45 -0.15 -13.79
C PHE A 469 -19.62 -0.44 -14.72
N LEU A 470 -19.33 -1.00 -15.90
CA LEU A 470 -20.34 -1.47 -16.82
C LEU A 470 -20.62 -2.97 -16.57
N PRO A 471 -21.77 -3.36 -15.99
CA PRO A 471 -22.04 -4.77 -15.70
C PRO A 471 -22.18 -5.59 -16.99
N ASN A 472 -21.61 -6.78 -17.03
CA ASN A 472 -21.84 -7.71 -18.12
C ASN A 472 -23.29 -8.23 -18.04
N PRO A 473 -24.13 -8.09 -19.09
CA PRO A 473 -25.52 -8.56 -19.08
C PRO A 473 -25.67 -10.04 -18.72
N HIS A 474 -24.72 -10.90 -19.12
CA HIS A 474 -24.73 -12.31 -18.77
C HIS A 474 -24.58 -12.54 -17.26
N VAL A 475 -23.71 -11.75 -16.61
CA VAL A 475 -23.51 -11.81 -15.16
C VAL A 475 -24.77 -11.34 -14.43
N VAL A 476 -25.40 -10.24 -14.90
CA VAL A 476 -26.67 -9.76 -14.33
C VAL A 476 -27.74 -10.84 -14.39
N LYS A 477 -27.91 -11.50 -15.55
CA LYS A 477 -28.85 -12.63 -15.70
C LYS A 477 -28.54 -13.78 -14.74
N LYS A 478 -27.27 -14.19 -14.61
CA LYS A 478 -26.85 -15.22 -13.64
C LYS A 478 -27.11 -14.81 -12.18
N ARG A 479 -27.08 -13.52 -11.85
CA ARG A 479 -27.42 -13.01 -10.52
C ARG A 479 -28.92 -12.99 -10.27
N ILE A 480 -29.73 -12.75 -11.30
CA ILE A 480 -31.20 -12.87 -11.20
C ILE A 480 -31.58 -14.32 -10.85
N GLU A 481 -31.05 -15.33 -11.54
CA GLU A 481 -31.35 -16.74 -11.21
C GLU A 481 -30.94 -17.08 -9.77
N SER A 482 -29.77 -16.63 -9.32
CA SER A 482 -29.32 -16.82 -7.94
C SER A 482 -30.22 -16.13 -6.89
N LEU A 483 -30.88 -15.02 -7.25
CA LEU A 483 -31.84 -14.35 -6.38
C LEU A 483 -33.21 -15.04 -6.38
N ILE A 484 -33.56 -15.78 -7.43
CA ILE A 484 -34.75 -16.66 -7.46
C ILE A 484 -34.54 -17.86 -6.55
N GLU A 485 -33.38 -18.51 -6.63
CA GLU A 485 -33.00 -19.62 -5.74
C GLU A 485 -33.01 -19.23 -4.26
N ARG A 486 -32.76 -17.94 -3.97
CA ARG A 486 -32.76 -17.37 -2.62
C ARG A 486 -34.08 -16.69 -2.25
N GLU A 487 -35.13 -16.88 -3.04
CA GLU A 487 -36.50 -16.42 -2.78
C GLU A 487 -36.64 -14.89 -2.60
N PHE A 488 -35.75 -14.09 -3.19
CA PHE A 488 -35.91 -12.62 -3.20
C PHE A 488 -36.83 -12.16 -4.34
N ILE A 489 -36.88 -12.92 -5.43
CA ILE A 489 -37.59 -12.62 -6.67
C ILE A 489 -38.16 -13.94 -7.19
N GLU A 490 -39.33 -13.92 -7.82
CA GLU A 490 -39.88 -15.08 -8.53
C GLU A 490 -40.21 -14.75 -9.99
N ARG A 491 -40.42 -15.79 -10.79
CA ARG A 491 -41.04 -15.62 -12.11
C ARG A 491 -42.53 -15.42 -11.90
N ASP A 492 -43.10 -14.46 -12.61
CA ASP A 492 -44.52 -14.17 -12.60
C ASP A 492 -45.32 -15.41 -13.06
N ALA A 493 -46.37 -15.74 -12.30
CA ALA A 493 -47.19 -16.93 -12.52
C ALA A 493 -48.00 -16.86 -13.82
N ASP A 494 -48.40 -15.65 -14.23
CA ASP A 494 -49.27 -15.42 -15.39
C ASP A 494 -48.43 -15.21 -16.66
N ASP A 495 -47.29 -14.51 -16.56
CA ASP A 495 -46.37 -14.30 -17.68
C ASP A 495 -44.91 -14.46 -17.25
N ARG A 496 -44.33 -15.63 -17.56
CA ARG A 496 -42.94 -15.99 -17.21
C ARG A 496 -41.85 -15.07 -17.81
N ARG A 497 -42.21 -14.10 -18.67
CA ARG A 497 -41.31 -13.03 -19.13
C ARG A 497 -41.04 -11.99 -18.04
N PHE A 498 -41.95 -11.86 -17.09
CA PHE A 498 -41.85 -10.93 -15.96
C PHE A 498 -41.35 -11.62 -14.70
N PHE A 499 -40.74 -10.82 -13.84
CA PHE A 499 -40.28 -11.19 -12.52
C PHE A 499 -41.03 -10.37 -11.49
N ARG A 500 -41.37 -10.97 -10.34
CA ARG A 500 -42.04 -10.31 -9.19
C ARG A 500 -41.12 -10.31 -7.97
N TYR A 501 -41.15 -9.24 -7.19
CA TYR A 501 -40.41 -9.15 -5.92
C TYR A 501 -41.20 -9.83 -4.79
N LEU A 502 -40.53 -10.66 -3.99
CA LEU A 502 -41.17 -11.53 -2.98
C LEU A 502 -41.22 -10.96 -1.55
N ALA A 503 -40.46 -9.90 -1.26
CA ALA A 503 -40.31 -9.35 0.10
C ALA A 503 -41.00 -7.99 0.36
#